data_AF-A0A3A5JXR9-F1
#
_entry.id   AF-A0A3A5JXR9-F1
#
_cell.length_a   1.000
_cell.length_b   1.000
_cell.length_c   1.000
_cell.angle_alpha   90.00
_cell.angle_beta   90.00
_cell.angle_gamma   90.00
#
_symmetry.space_group_name_H-M   'P 1'
#
loop_
_entity.id
_entity.type
_entity.pdbx_description
1 polymer ?
#
loop_
_entity_poly.entity_id
_entity_poly.type
_entity_poly.pdbx_seq_one_letter_code
_entity_poly.pdbx_strand_id
1 'polypeptide(L)'
;MLLLGGGLLFGLRFLRLCRLLGLGLLLLGGWLLLGLFLRLGRLLGLGLLLLGGWLLLGLFLRLGRLLGLGLLLLGGGLLLGLFLRLGRLLGLGLLLLGGGLLLGLFLRLGRLLGLGLLL
;
A
#
# COMPACT_ATOMS: atom_id res chain seq x y z
N MET A 1 -0.20 11.17 9.59
CA MET A 1 -0.64 10.87 8.21
C MET A 1 0.60 10.88 7.31
N LEU A 2 0.76 9.92 6.40
CA LEU A 2 1.81 9.93 5.38
C LEU A 2 1.14 9.95 4.00
N LEU A 3 1.38 11.00 3.22
CA LEU A 3 0.88 11.14 1.86
C LEU A 3 2.07 11.08 0.91
N LEU A 4 2.07 10.11 0.00
CA LEU A 4 2.98 10.06 -1.13
C LEU A 4 2.17 10.05 -2.43
N GLY A 5 2.19 11.19 -3.11
CA GLY A 5 1.33 11.45 -4.24
C GLY A 5 0.40 12.65 -3.99
N GLY A 6 -0.21 13.15 -5.05
CA GLY A 6 -0.91 14.44 -5.05
C GLY A 6 -0.76 15.26 -6.34
N GLY A 7 -0.10 14.72 -7.36
CA GLY A 7 0.10 15.38 -8.65
C GLY A 7 0.83 14.47 -9.64
N LEU A 8 1.61 15.07 -10.55
CA LEU A 8 2.53 14.36 -11.46
C LEU A 8 3.82 14.03 -10.69
N LEU A 9 3.98 12.77 -10.30
CA LEU A 9 5.16 12.29 -9.60
C LEU A 9 6.04 11.51 -10.57
N PHE A 10 7.10 12.16 -11.04
CA PHE A 10 8.08 11.60 -11.96
C PHE A 10 9.36 11.15 -11.24
N GLY A 11 9.93 10.05 -11.74
CA GLY A 11 11.23 9.53 -11.34
C GLY A 11 11.19 8.51 -10.20
N LEU A 12 12.24 7.67 -10.15
CA LEU A 12 12.39 6.64 -9.12
C LEU A 12 12.58 7.28 -7.74
N ARG A 13 11.59 7.15 -6.87
CA ARG A 13 11.67 7.62 -5.48
C ARG A 13 11.74 6.48 -4.50
N PHE A 14 12.74 6.52 -3.63
CA PHE A 14 12.93 5.54 -2.57
C PHE A 14 12.71 6.19 -1.21
N LEU A 15 11.75 5.67 -0.45
CA LEU A 15 11.53 6.04 0.93
C LEU A 15 11.62 4.80 1.81
N ARG A 16 12.39 4.91 2.90
CA ARG A 16 12.55 3.84 3.88
C ARG A 16 12.32 4.37 5.27
N LEU A 17 11.36 3.77 5.97
CA LEU A 17 11.04 4.08 7.35
C LEU A 17 11.32 2.84 8.19
N CYS A 18 12.28 2.93 9.11
CA CYS A 18 12.77 1.76 9.85
C CYS A 18 11.84 1.33 10.98
N ARG A 19 11.38 2.27 11.82
CA ARG A 19 10.51 1.98 12.97
C ARG A 19 9.55 3.13 13.18
N LEU A 20 8.26 2.82 13.20
CA LEU A 20 7.19 3.75 13.53
C LEU A 20 6.28 3.07 14.55
N LEU A 21 5.76 3.84 15.51
CA LEU A 21 4.89 3.28 16.53
C LEU A 21 3.54 2.92 15.91
N GLY A 22 2.94 3.85 15.17
CA GLY A 22 1.78 3.61 14.33
C GLY A 22 1.66 4.68 13.25
N LEU A 23 0.84 4.40 12.24
CA LEU A 23 0.49 5.36 11.20
C LEU A 23 -1.03 5.30 11.00
N GLY A 24 -1.73 6.39 11.31
CA GLY A 24 -3.19 6.41 11.12
C GLY A 24 -3.60 6.20 9.65
N LEU A 25 -2.93 6.91 8.74
CA LEU A 25 -3.26 6.94 7.31
C LEU A 25 -1.99 6.94 6.48
N LEU A 26 -1.95 6.05 5.49
CA LEU A 26 -0.95 6.02 4.43
C LEU A 26 -1.65 6.07 3.08
N LEU A 27 -1.48 7.19 2.38
CA LEU A 27 -2.08 7.44 1.08
C LEU A 27 -0.98 7.40 0.02
N LEU A 28 -1.09 6.48 -0.92
CA LEU A 28 -0.16 6.30 -2.03
C LEU A 28 -0.93 6.41 -3.33
N GLY A 29 -0.80 7.56 -3.99
CA GLY A 29 -1.75 7.86 -5.06
C GLY A 29 -1.74 9.27 -5.63
N GLY A 30 -2.14 9.39 -6.88
CA GLY A 30 -2.21 10.68 -7.56
C GLY A 30 -2.73 10.56 -8.98
N TRP A 31 -2.60 11.64 -9.75
CA TRP A 31 -2.98 11.65 -11.16
C TRP A 31 -2.04 10.76 -12.00
N LEU A 32 -0.73 10.91 -11.78
CA LEU A 32 0.30 10.09 -12.39
C LEU A 32 1.38 9.80 -11.37
N LEU A 33 1.64 8.53 -11.10
CA LEU A 33 2.70 8.10 -10.20
C LEU A 33 3.61 7.11 -10.93
N LEU A 34 4.89 7.47 -11.10
CA LEU A 34 5.88 6.64 -11.78
C LEU A 34 6.99 6.21 -10.80
N GLY A 35 7.22 4.91 -10.63
CA GLY A 35 8.44 4.39 -10.01
C GLY A 35 8.59 4.70 -8.52
N LEU A 36 7.59 4.40 -7.70
CA LEU A 36 7.66 4.65 -6.26
C LEU A 36 8.04 3.40 -5.48
N PHE A 37 9.08 3.50 -4.65
CA PHE A 37 9.53 2.44 -3.75
C PHE A 37 9.41 2.89 -2.29
N LEU A 38 8.49 2.26 -1.55
CA LEU A 38 8.30 2.52 -0.13
C LEU A 38 8.57 1.24 0.68
N ARG A 39 9.45 1.34 1.68
CA ARG A 39 9.73 0.24 2.62
C ARG A 39 9.48 0.69 4.05
N LEU A 40 8.48 0.10 4.70
CA LEU A 40 8.24 0.25 6.13
C LEU A 40 8.76 -0.99 6.87
N GLY A 41 9.60 -0.79 7.88
CA GLY A 41 10.21 -1.85 8.66
C GLY A 41 9.26 -2.45 9.70
N ARG A 42 9.14 -1.80 10.86
CA ARG A 42 8.30 -2.26 11.98
C ARG A 42 7.28 -1.18 12.32
N LEU A 43 5.99 -1.54 12.27
CA LEU A 43 4.86 -0.73 12.71
C LEU A 43 4.00 -1.54 13.68
N LEU A 44 3.48 -0.94 14.77
CA LEU A 44 2.46 -1.64 15.55
C LEU A 44 1.16 -1.72 14.75
N GLY A 45 0.70 -0.62 14.14
CA GLY A 45 -0.48 -0.69 13.28
C GLY A 45 -0.56 0.41 12.23
N LEU A 46 -1.25 0.10 11.12
CA LEU A 46 -1.80 1.12 10.24
C LEU A 46 -3.33 1.10 10.32
N GLY A 47 -3.92 2.27 10.47
CA GLY A 47 -5.37 2.42 10.41
C GLY A 47 -5.88 2.16 9.00
N LEU A 48 -5.42 2.96 8.03
CA LEU A 48 -5.85 2.90 6.64
C LEU A 48 -4.65 2.96 5.69
N LEU A 49 -4.59 2.03 4.76
CA LEU A 49 -3.69 2.03 3.60
C LEU A 49 -4.51 2.17 2.33
N LEU A 50 -4.38 3.32 1.66
CA LEU A 50 -5.04 3.58 0.38
C LEU A 50 -3.99 3.61 -0.72
N LEU A 51 -4.20 2.77 -1.73
CA LEU A 51 -3.35 2.66 -2.91
C LEU A 51 -4.23 2.92 -4.13
N GLY A 52 -3.99 4.04 -4.81
CA GLY A 52 -4.89 4.42 -5.89
C GLY A 52 -4.56 5.69 -6.64
N GLY A 53 -4.94 5.76 -7.90
CA GLY A 53 -4.66 6.91 -8.75
C GLY A 53 -5.25 6.75 -10.14
N TRP A 54 -5.09 7.77 -10.97
CA TRP A 54 -5.58 7.72 -12.35
C TRP A 54 -4.67 6.84 -13.22
N LEU A 55 -3.35 7.06 -13.15
CA LEU A 55 -2.34 6.19 -13.75
C LEU A 55 -1.20 5.91 -12.76
N LEU A 56 -1.07 4.66 -12.33
CA LEU A 56 0.00 4.18 -11.47
C LEU A 56 0.93 3.25 -12.26
N LEU A 57 2.20 3.60 -12.39
CA LEU A 57 3.21 2.78 -13.05
C LEU A 57 4.33 2.42 -12.08
N GLY A 58 4.46 1.13 -11.74
CA GLY A 58 5.60 0.63 -10.96
C GLY A 58 5.62 1.14 -9.52
N LEU A 59 4.59 0.80 -8.73
CA LEU A 59 4.58 1.04 -7.28
C LEU A 59 5.05 -0.21 -6.54
N PHE A 60 6.07 -0.06 -5.69
CA PHE A 60 6.62 -1.12 -4.85
C PHE A 60 6.50 -0.74 -3.39
N LEU A 61 5.55 -1.37 -2.69
CA LEU A 61 5.34 -1.19 -1.26
C LEU A 61 5.72 -2.46 -0.49
N ARG A 62 6.68 -2.35 0.42
CA ARG A 62 7.09 -3.44 1.31
C ARG A 62 6.86 -3.07 2.78
N LEU A 63 5.92 -3.76 3.42
CA LEU A 63 5.69 -3.68 4.87
C LEU A 63 6.36 -4.88 5.54
N GLY A 64 7.19 -4.64 6.57
CA GLY A 64 7.93 -5.68 7.28
C GLY A 64 7.07 -6.39 8.34
N ARG A 65 7.07 -5.88 9.57
CA ARG A 65 6.22 -6.37 10.67
C ARG A 65 5.14 -5.35 10.97
N LEU A 66 3.89 -5.78 10.90
CA LEU A 66 2.72 -5.05 11.32
C LEU A 66 1.88 -5.93 12.25
N LEU A 67 1.37 -5.39 13.37
CA LEU A 67 0.42 -6.16 14.18
C LEU A 67 -0.96 -6.10 13.52
N GLY A 68 -1.46 -4.91 13.18
CA GLY A 68 -2.78 -4.75 12.60
C GLY A 68 -2.84 -3.76 11.44
N LEU A 69 -3.56 -4.14 10.38
CA LEU A 69 -4.09 -3.24 9.36
C LEU A 69 -5.60 -3.13 9.56
N GLY A 70 -6.13 -1.93 9.78
CA GLY A 70 -7.57 -1.71 9.84
C GLY A 70 -8.22 -1.92 8.47
N LEU A 71 -7.84 -1.09 7.51
CA LEU A 71 -8.38 -1.06 6.15
C LEU A 71 -7.26 -1.03 5.11
N LEU A 72 -7.33 -1.94 4.15
CA LEU A 72 -6.56 -1.89 2.91
C LEU A 72 -7.52 -1.58 1.76
N LEU A 73 -7.32 -0.46 1.08
CA LEU A 73 -8.10 -0.09 -0.10
C LEU A 73 -7.17 0.04 -1.30
N LEU A 74 -7.39 -0.81 -2.30
CA LEU A 74 -6.73 -0.77 -3.59
C LEU A 74 -7.74 -0.38 -4.64
N GLY A 75 -7.51 0.73 -5.33
CA GLY A 75 -8.40 1.14 -6.41
C GLY A 75 -7.95 2.35 -7.22
N GLY A 76 -8.36 2.44 -8.47
CA GLY A 76 -7.93 3.53 -9.33
C GLY A 76 -8.45 3.42 -10.76
N GLY A 77 -7.86 4.18 -11.69
CA GLY A 77 -8.15 4.12 -13.11
C GLY A 77 -7.34 3.02 -13.82
N LEU A 78 -6.02 3.20 -13.92
CA LEU A 78 -5.08 2.27 -14.53
C LEU A 78 -3.93 1.99 -13.58
N LEU A 79 -3.84 0.75 -13.11
CA LEU A 79 -2.76 0.26 -12.25
C LEU A 79 -1.89 -0.72 -13.03
N LEU A 80 -0.70 -0.27 -13.41
CA LEU A 80 0.30 -1.05 -14.14
C LEU A 80 1.49 -1.33 -13.23
N GLY A 81 1.63 -2.59 -12.80
CA GLY A 81 2.75 -3.04 -11.96
C GLY A 81 2.70 -2.52 -10.52
N LEU A 82 1.67 -2.91 -9.77
CA LEU A 82 1.61 -2.70 -8.32
C LEU A 82 2.16 -3.93 -7.59
N PHE A 83 3.23 -3.75 -6.82
CA PHE A 83 3.87 -4.78 -6.01
C PHE A 83 3.71 -4.46 -4.53
N LEU A 84 2.77 -5.13 -3.87
CA LEU A 84 2.55 -5.04 -2.43
C LEU A 84 3.08 -6.28 -1.73
N ARG A 85 4.09 -6.12 -0.87
CA ARG A 85 4.60 -7.20 -0.03
C ARG A 85 4.37 -6.90 1.44
N LEU A 86 3.47 -7.65 2.07
CA LEU A 86 3.24 -7.63 3.52
C LEU A 86 4.04 -8.79 4.14
N GLY A 87 4.89 -8.49 5.11
CA GLY A 87 5.73 -9.50 5.78
C GLY A 87 4.95 -10.31 6.81
N ARG A 88 4.99 -9.89 8.08
CA ARG A 88 4.19 -10.51 9.15
C ARG A 88 3.09 -9.54 9.55
N LEU A 89 1.86 -10.00 9.39
CA LEU A 89 0.64 -9.31 9.76
C LEU A 89 -0.14 -10.19 10.74
N LEU A 90 -0.58 -9.68 11.91
CA LEU A 90 -1.48 -10.48 12.75
C LEU A 90 -2.92 -10.38 12.23
N GLY A 91 -3.40 -9.17 11.94
CA GLY A 91 -4.77 -8.99 11.44
C GLY A 91 -4.88 -7.95 10.34
N LEU A 92 -5.74 -8.24 9.36
CA LEU A 92 -6.31 -7.29 8.41
C LEU A 92 -7.82 -7.22 8.70
N GLY A 93 -8.34 -6.05 9.06
CA GLY A 93 -9.76 -5.86 9.32
C GLY A 93 -10.57 -6.00 8.04
N LEU A 94 -10.31 -5.12 7.08
CA LEU A 94 -11.03 -5.04 5.81
C LEU A 94 -10.04 -4.89 4.65
N LEU A 95 -10.26 -5.67 3.59
CA LEU A 95 -9.55 -5.55 2.32
C LEU A 95 -10.57 -5.26 1.22
N LEU A 96 -10.43 -4.11 0.59
CA LEU A 96 -11.26 -3.64 -0.52
C LEU A 96 -10.41 -3.56 -1.78
N LEU A 97 -10.78 -4.34 -2.80
CA LEU A 97 -10.22 -4.26 -4.14
C LEU A 97 -11.30 -3.72 -5.09
N GLY A 98 -11.10 -2.54 -5.64
CA GLY A 98 -12.11 -1.99 -6.54
C GLY A 98 -11.59 -0.93 -7.50
N GLY A 99 -12.17 -0.86 -8.69
CA GLY A 99 -11.93 0.23 -9.64
C GLY A 99 -10.74 0.00 -10.58
N GLY A 100 -11.03 0.21 -11.87
CA GLY A 100 -10.05 0.36 -12.93
C GLY A 100 -9.52 -0.93 -13.56
N LEU A 101 -8.66 -0.73 -14.56
CA LEU A 101 -7.89 -1.79 -15.21
C LEU A 101 -6.63 -2.06 -14.39
N LEU A 102 -6.56 -3.25 -13.80
CA LEU A 102 -5.41 -3.75 -13.05
C LEU A 102 -4.56 -4.65 -13.96
N LEU A 103 -3.56 -4.06 -14.62
CA LEU A 103 -2.57 -4.81 -15.41
C LEU A 103 -1.33 -5.06 -14.55
N GLY A 104 -1.35 -6.15 -13.77
CA GLY A 104 -0.22 -6.59 -12.97
C GLY A 104 -0.26 -6.10 -11.53
N LEU A 105 -1.13 -6.71 -10.73
CA LEU A 105 -1.13 -6.63 -9.28
C LEU A 105 -0.41 -7.87 -8.71
N PHE A 106 0.68 -7.63 -7.98
CA PHE A 106 1.39 -8.64 -7.21
C PHE A 106 1.23 -8.34 -5.72
N LEU A 107 0.30 -9.03 -5.09
CA LEU A 107 0.07 -8.96 -3.66
C LEU A 107 0.63 -10.21 -2.98
N ARG A 108 1.75 -10.04 -2.25
CA ARG A 108 2.36 -11.10 -1.46
C ARG A 108 2.12 -10.85 0.02
N LEU A 109 1.24 -11.64 0.60
CA LEU A 109 1.08 -11.75 2.04
C LEU A 109 2.07 -12.81 2.55
N GLY A 110 2.85 -12.47 3.58
CA GLY A 110 3.65 -13.44 4.31
C GLY A 110 2.78 -14.16 5.34
N ARG A 111 3.11 -14.02 6.62
CA ARG A 111 2.29 -14.60 7.69
C ARG A 111 1.11 -13.67 7.95
N LEU A 112 -0.09 -14.16 7.73
CA LEU A 112 -1.34 -13.48 8.08
C LEU A 112 -2.15 -14.42 8.98
N LEU A 113 -2.53 -13.97 10.18
CA LEU A 113 -3.30 -14.81 11.12
C LEU A 113 -4.81 -14.62 10.98
N GLY A 114 -5.28 -13.46 10.53
CA GLY A 114 -6.71 -13.21 10.35
C GLY A 114 -6.99 -12.14 9.28
N LEU A 115 -7.97 -12.44 8.43
CA LEU A 115 -8.69 -11.47 7.62
C LEU A 115 -10.09 -11.35 8.20
N GLY A 116 -10.53 -10.13 8.51
CA GLY A 116 -11.91 -9.89 8.95
C GLY A 116 -12.87 -10.02 7.77
N LEU A 117 -12.65 -9.23 6.73
CA LEU A 117 -13.54 -9.20 5.57
C LEU A 117 -12.80 -8.78 4.29
N LEU A 118 -13.16 -9.41 3.17
CA LEU A 118 -12.63 -9.14 1.83
C LEU A 118 -13.81 -8.82 0.90
N LEU A 119 -13.71 -7.69 0.21
CA LEU A 119 -14.70 -7.16 -0.75
C LEU A 119 -13.98 -6.75 -2.04
#